data_AF-A0AAD6YQD4-F1
#
_entry.id   AF-A0AAD6YQD4-F1
#
_cell.length_a   1.000
_cell.length_b   1.000
_cell.length_c   1.000
_cell.angle_alpha   90.00
_cell.angle_beta   90.00
_cell.angle_gamma   90.00
#
_symmetry.space_group_name_H-M   'P 1'
#
loop_
_entity.id
_entity.type
_entity.pdbx_description
1 polymer ?
#
loop_
_entity_poly.entity_id
_entity_poly.type
_entity_poly.pdbx_seq_one_letter_code
_entity_poly.pdbx_strand_id
1 'polypeptide(L)'
;MQSAHGQHKKSARRTKRSVAIEHTDGQPITRADVQYDVLSHIFADETKAFTDPTSQATKLSFRDLYVNYILRSPKAKSVLKDKLSTPTFATDFAMLALLVNVGRIAATMSFFVEMRTVQRTYHPVPCLQRTNGNLLDAPRVKSVLKTCVLEGENKNGLSTPAQVLARAKARQIPPTTIPNLLFVLASHSAQIGRDHLADMEFLDLFLPSAASSQSRARIFLWLCYHYHEAPSANPDEDYDGDVALNPFSDLDTPGKVPHLVLLTDEEISTENVDTEEEKALAERLIAQRQVIARDHQLKESAKESKILASTPGGIPKSRSKNAKTAPSTPLRRKARVVEEEYPDEMHFRTLDDAAADIKSPLRAIYHRRSSLDESPSSPRSLPVPPHHPHSHRYSPYKPRTMLQHAWHGIATSDPLDNSDSDEEDEHDRRDHVERLAVISRVRGKAPTPEPDGLHPIPLHLDPWHDHLFV
;
A
#
# COMPACT_ATOMS: atom_id res chain seq x y z
N MET A 1 7.06 -63.71 3.13
CA MET A 1 6.28 -62.66 2.44
C MET A 1 6.38 -61.40 3.29
N GLN A 2 6.72 -60.24 2.72
CA GLN A 2 7.10 -59.04 3.50
C GLN A 2 5.99 -57.98 3.58
N SER A 3 6.16 -57.08 4.55
CA SER A 3 5.21 -56.04 4.99
C SER A 3 4.77 -55.06 3.91
N ALA A 4 3.53 -54.58 4.02
CA ALA A 4 3.04 -53.38 3.35
C ALA A 4 2.35 -52.47 4.37
N HIS A 5 3.09 -51.52 4.96
CA HIS A 5 2.54 -50.45 5.78
C HIS A 5 2.56 -49.12 5.01
N GLY A 6 1.43 -48.75 4.41
CA GLY A 6 1.28 -47.51 3.66
C GLY A 6 1.26 -46.29 4.58
N GLN A 7 2.42 -45.64 4.77
CA GLN A 7 2.48 -44.35 5.47
C GLN A 7 1.93 -43.23 4.57
N HIS A 8 0.67 -42.86 4.77
CA HIS A 8 0.12 -41.62 4.20
C HIS A 8 0.84 -40.41 4.80
N LYS A 9 1.85 -39.90 4.06
CA LYS A 9 2.60 -38.68 4.38
C LYS A 9 1.65 -37.49 4.32
N LYS A 10 1.04 -37.13 5.45
CA LYS A 10 0.09 -36.02 5.56
C LYS A 10 0.75 -34.74 5.04
N SER A 11 0.17 -34.13 4.00
CA SER A 11 0.63 -32.84 3.49
C SER A 11 0.58 -31.80 4.61
N ALA A 12 1.73 -31.21 4.93
CA ALA A 12 1.82 -30.18 5.94
C ALA A 12 1.18 -28.91 5.38
N ARG A 13 -0.02 -28.56 5.88
CA ARG A 13 -0.76 -27.36 5.51
C ARG A 13 0.12 -26.12 5.75
N ARG A 14 0.74 -25.59 4.68
CA ARG A 14 1.53 -24.34 4.67
C ARG A 14 0.79 -23.29 5.50
N THR A 15 1.38 -22.90 6.63
CA THR A 15 0.91 -21.74 7.38
C THR A 15 1.02 -20.51 6.48
N LYS A 16 0.01 -19.65 6.48
CA LYS A 16 0.06 -18.40 5.73
C LYS A 16 1.16 -17.52 6.34
N ARG A 17 2.36 -17.53 5.75
CA ARG A 17 3.42 -16.58 6.09
C ARG A 17 2.92 -15.18 5.71
N SER A 18 3.20 -14.17 6.53
CA SER A 18 2.95 -12.80 6.09
C SER A 18 3.91 -12.46 4.96
N VAL A 19 3.38 -11.83 3.91
CA VAL A 19 4.20 -11.34 2.79
C VAL A 19 4.82 -9.99 3.14
N ALA A 20 4.15 -9.19 3.97
CA ALA A 20 4.63 -7.88 4.39
C ALA A 20 5.74 -8.00 5.44
N ILE A 21 6.65 -7.02 5.46
CA ILE A 21 7.62 -6.81 6.53
C ILE A 21 6.88 -6.17 7.72
N GLU A 22 6.89 -6.84 8.86
CA GLU A 22 6.18 -6.44 10.09
C GLU A 22 7.18 -6.04 11.19
N HIS A 23 7.38 -4.74 11.37
CA HIS A 23 8.33 -4.12 12.31
C HIS A 23 7.62 -3.09 13.20
N THR A 24 8.16 -2.80 14.39
CA THR A 24 7.64 -1.70 15.24
C THR A 24 8.18 -0.33 14.82
N ASP A 25 7.48 0.78 15.11
CA ASP A 25 7.92 2.15 14.73
C ASP A 25 9.36 2.42 15.18
N GLY A 26 10.18 2.91 14.24
CA GLY A 26 11.59 3.22 14.48
C GLY A 26 12.56 2.04 14.34
N GLN A 27 12.10 0.79 14.15
CA GLN A 27 13.02 -0.30 13.82
C GLN A 27 13.53 -0.20 12.37
N PRO A 28 14.82 -0.50 12.13
CA PRO A 28 15.43 -0.48 10.79
C PRO A 28 15.07 -1.74 10.01
N ILE A 29 14.74 -1.57 8.73
CA ILE A 29 14.60 -2.69 7.80
C ILE A 29 16.00 -3.11 7.34
N THR A 30 16.41 -4.33 7.67
CA THR A 30 17.72 -4.91 7.33
C THR A 30 17.75 -5.44 5.90
N ARG A 31 18.95 -5.76 5.41
CA ARG A 31 19.14 -6.56 4.19
C ARG A 31 18.41 -7.90 4.25
N ALA A 32 18.37 -8.56 5.41
CA ALA A 32 17.65 -9.81 5.60
C ALA A 32 16.13 -9.64 5.44
N ASP A 33 15.55 -8.56 5.96
CA ASP A 33 14.12 -8.24 5.81
C ASP A 33 13.71 -8.01 4.35
N VAL A 34 14.52 -7.30 3.57
CA VAL A 34 14.24 -7.03 2.15
C VAL A 34 14.66 -8.15 1.19
N GLN A 35 15.45 -9.13 1.66
CA GLN A 35 16.18 -10.09 0.81
C GLN A 35 17.05 -9.36 -0.23
N TYR A 36 17.94 -8.50 0.27
CA TYR A 36 18.76 -7.57 -0.50
C TYR A 36 19.53 -8.24 -1.64
N ASP A 37 20.08 -9.43 -1.45
CA ASP A 37 20.91 -10.08 -2.47
C ASP A 37 20.07 -10.57 -3.66
N VAL A 38 18.82 -10.97 -3.44
CA VAL A 38 17.87 -11.29 -4.53
C VAL A 38 17.65 -10.03 -5.37
N LEU A 39 17.40 -8.89 -4.72
CA LEU A 39 17.22 -7.60 -5.39
C LEU A 39 18.51 -7.16 -6.10
N SER A 40 19.67 -7.38 -5.47
CA SER A 40 20.99 -7.05 -6.01
C SER A 40 21.23 -7.78 -7.33
N HIS A 41 21.05 -9.11 -7.35
CA HIS A 41 21.15 -9.91 -8.57
C HIS A 41 20.12 -9.50 -9.64
N ILE A 42 18.87 -9.18 -9.27
CA ILE A 42 17.83 -8.70 -10.21
C ILE A 42 18.22 -7.36 -10.89
N PHE A 43 18.81 -6.43 -10.14
CA PHE A 43 19.10 -5.06 -10.61
C PHE A 43 20.55 -4.82 -11.06
N ALA A 44 21.43 -5.79 -10.87
CA ALA A 44 22.78 -5.86 -11.44
C ALA A 44 22.86 -6.71 -12.72
N ASP A 45 21.81 -7.47 -13.05
CA ASP A 45 21.74 -8.19 -14.32
C ASP A 45 21.70 -7.22 -15.52
N GLU A 46 22.69 -7.36 -16.42
CA GLU A 46 22.85 -6.49 -17.58
C GLU A 46 22.18 -7.03 -18.85
N THR A 47 21.55 -8.21 -18.80
CA THR A 47 21.08 -8.97 -19.97
C THR A 47 20.05 -8.18 -20.76
N LYS A 48 20.43 -7.70 -21.95
CA LYS A 48 19.58 -6.86 -22.82
C LYS A 48 18.53 -7.71 -23.54
N ALA A 49 17.50 -8.12 -22.79
CA ALA A 49 16.51 -9.10 -23.19
C ALA A 49 15.10 -8.51 -23.42
N PHE A 50 14.76 -7.40 -22.78
CA PHE A 50 13.38 -6.89 -22.70
C PHE A 50 13.09 -5.77 -23.71
N THR A 51 11.92 -5.79 -24.35
CA THR A 51 11.51 -4.79 -25.34
C THR A 51 11.08 -3.47 -24.70
N ASP A 52 11.69 -2.34 -25.10
CA ASP A 52 11.17 -1.01 -24.74
C ASP A 52 9.99 -0.63 -25.66
N PRO A 53 8.79 -0.31 -25.14
CA PRO A 53 7.63 0.06 -25.97
C PRO A 53 7.82 1.36 -26.76
N THR A 54 8.80 2.20 -26.40
CA THR A 54 9.14 3.45 -27.11
C THR A 54 10.26 3.28 -28.13
N SER A 55 10.99 2.15 -28.09
CA SER A 55 12.09 1.83 -29.01
C SER A 55 12.19 0.32 -29.16
N GLN A 56 11.23 -0.29 -29.85
CA GLN A 56 11.14 -1.74 -30.03
C GLN A 56 12.39 -2.36 -30.71
N ALA A 57 13.19 -1.54 -31.40
CA ALA A 57 14.48 -1.92 -31.99
C ALA A 57 15.62 -2.09 -30.98
N THR A 58 15.44 -1.72 -29.70
CA THR A 58 16.48 -1.79 -28.66
C THR A 58 15.98 -2.60 -27.47
N LYS A 59 16.62 -3.76 -27.23
CA LYS A 59 16.40 -4.50 -25.99
C LYS A 59 17.14 -3.84 -24.82
N LEU A 60 16.53 -3.86 -23.64
CA LEU A 60 17.05 -3.31 -22.39
C LEU A 60 17.21 -4.41 -21.33
N SER A 61 17.97 -4.14 -20.26
CA SER A 61 17.91 -5.01 -19.07
C SER A 61 16.64 -4.75 -18.27
N PHE A 62 16.29 -5.69 -17.39
CA PHE A 62 15.16 -5.54 -16.48
C PHE A 62 15.25 -4.22 -15.69
N ARG A 63 16.44 -3.94 -15.14
CA ARG A 63 16.79 -2.72 -14.42
C ARG A 63 16.48 -1.46 -15.24
N ASP A 64 17.06 -1.35 -16.43
CA ASP A 64 16.96 -0.15 -17.28
C ASP A 64 15.50 0.11 -17.69
N LEU A 65 14.79 -0.95 -18.09
CA LEU A 65 13.39 -0.87 -18.49
C LEU A 65 12.46 -0.49 -17.31
N TYR A 66 12.69 -1.05 -16.12
CA TYR A 66 11.88 -0.72 -14.94
C TYR A 66 12.05 0.73 -14.49
N VAL A 67 13.30 1.25 -14.51
CA VAL A 67 13.58 2.67 -14.25
C VAL A 67 12.97 3.55 -15.35
N ASN A 68 13.03 3.16 -16.63
CA ASN A 68 12.39 3.88 -17.73
C ASN A 68 10.86 3.99 -17.56
N TYR A 69 10.17 2.93 -17.14
CA TYR A 69 8.73 3.02 -16.82
C TYR A 69 8.45 4.01 -15.68
N ILE A 70 9.26 3.99 -14.61
CA ILE A 70 9.15 4.93 -13.48
C ILE A 70 9.37 6.39 -13.96
N LEU A 71 10.39 6.64 -14.79
CA LEU A 71 10.69 7.95 -15.35
C LEU A 71 9.59 8.49 -16.29
N ARG A 72 8.89 7.60 -17.02
CA ARG A 72 7.77 7.96 -17.91
C ARG A 72 6.46 8.20 -17.16
N SER A 73 6.34 7.75 -15.91
CA SER A 73 5.13 7.91 -15.10
C SER A 73 4.73 9.40 -14.92
N PRO A 74 3.45 9.78 -15.15
CA PRO A 74 2.96 11.14 -14.94
C PRO A 74 2.86 11.54 -13.46
N LYS A 75 3.14 10.61 -12.52
CA LYS A 75 3.24 10.89 -11.08
C LYS A 75 4.70 11.00 -10.59
N ALA A 76 5.69 10.70 -11.43
CA ALA A 76 7.08 11.01 -11.13
C ALA A 76 7.32 12.52 -11.35
N LYS A 77 7.43 13.28 -10.26
CA LYS A 77 7.75 14.72 -10.29
C LYS A 77 9.20 14.94 -10.75
N SER A 78 9.53 16.15 -11.24
CA SER A 78 10.90 16.55 -11.63
C SER A 78 11.94 16.10 -10.62
N VAL A 79 11.80 16.50 -9.35
CA VAL A 79 12.71 16.17 -8.24
C VAL A 79 12.95 14.65 -8.06
N LEU A 80 12.02 13.78 -8.48
CA LEU A 80 12.26 12.34 -8.54
C LEU A 80 13.10 11.96 -9.77
N LYS A 81 12.72 12.44 -10.97
CA LYS A 81 13.46 12.17 -12.22
C LYS A 81 14.90 12.67 -12.16
N ASP A 82 15.10 13.85 -11.58
CA ASP A 82 16.41 14.48 -11.39
C ASP A 82 17.30 13.61 -10.49
N LYS A 83 16.76 13.05 -9.39
CA LYS A 83 17.47 12.09 -8.54
C LYS A 83 17.72 10.75 -9.23
N LEU A 84 16.76 10.25 -10.02
CA LEU A 84 16.89 9.03 -10.81
C LEU A 84 17.95 9.12 -11.93
N SER A 85 18.51 10.31 -12.21
CA SER A 85 19.72 10.43 -13.04
C SER A 85 20.97 9.84 -12.37
N THR A 86 20.98 9.72 -11.03
CA THR A 86 22.08 9.12 -10.27
C THR A 86 21.93 7.59 -10.25
N PRO A 87 22.84 6.80 -10.87
CA PRO A 87 22.61 5.36 -11.08
C PRO A 87 22.45 4.54 -9.79
N THR A 88 23.11 4.93 -8.69
CA THR A 88 22.97 4.27 -7.38
C THR A 88 21.59 4.53 -6.78
N PHE A 89 21.15 5.79 -6.68
CA PHE A 89 19.79 6.12 -6.24
C PHE A 89 18.72 5.48 -7.14
N ALA A 90 18.93 5.43 -8.45
CA ALA A 90 18.02 4.74 -9.37
C ALA A 90 17.90 3.24 -9.07
N THR A 91 18.99 2.60 -8.67
CA THR A 91 19.00 1.20 -8.19
C THR A 91 18.20 1.07 -6.90
N ASP A 92 18.57 1.84 -5.87
CA ASP A 92 18.00 1.74 -4.53
C ASP A 92 16.48 2.07 -4.53
N PHE A 93 16.07 3.05 -5.33
CA PHE A 93 14.66 3.38 -5.55
C PHE A 93 13.91 2.30 -6.34
N ALA A 94 14.54 1.67 -7.35
CA ALA A 94 13.93 0.59 -8.12
C ALA A 94 13.73 -0.67 -7.27
N MET A 95 14.70 -1.01 -6.41
CA MET A 95 14.59 -2.08 -5.40
C MET A 95 13.41 -1.83 -4.46
N LEU A 96 13.32 -0.63 -3.88
CA LEU A 96 12.18 -0.23 -3.04
C LEU A 96 10.85 -0.29 -3.79
N ALA A 97 10.83 0.19 -5.04
CA ALA A 97 9.64 0.18 -5.87
C ALA A 97 9.16 -1.23 -6.20
N LEU A 98 10.06 -2.19 -6.45
CA LEU A 98 9.73 -3.60 -6.62
C LEU A 98 9.06 -4.14 -5.35
N LEU A 99 9.66 -3.94 -4.17
CA LEU A 99 9.14 -4.39 -2.87
C LEU A 99 7.74 -3.81 -2.56
N VAL A 100 7.49 -2.54 -2.86
CA VAL A 100 6.17 -1.89 -2.73
C VAL A 100 5.14 -2.47 -3.72
N ASN A 101 5.59 -2.88 -4.91
CA ASN A 101 4.73 -3.43 -5.95
C ASN A 101 4.25 -4.86 -5.62
N VAL A 102 5.18 -5.74 -5.24
CA VAL A 102 4.87 -7.14 -4.85
C VAL A 102 4.27 -7.25 -3.44
N GLY A 103 4.22 -6.16 -2.67
CA GLY A 103 3.55 -6.10 -1.37
C GLY A 103 4.41 -6.46 -0.16
N ARG A 104 5.75 -6.58 -0.31
CA ARG A 104 6.69 -6.73 0.82
C ARG A 104 6.67 -5.52 1.75
N ILE A 105 6.50 -4.32 1.20
CA ILE A 105 6.43 -3.07 1.97
C ILE A 105 4.97 -2.62 2.11
N ALA A 106 4.51 -2.49 3.34
CA ALA A 106 3.14 -2.05 3.65
C ALA A 106 2.93 -0.55 3.38
N ALA A 107 1.71 -0.16 2.99
CA ALA A 107 1.38 1.23 2.66
C ALA A 107 1.42 2.20 3.85
N THR A 108 1.50 1.67 5.08
CA THR A 108 1.70 2.41 6.34
C THR A 108 3.16 2.82 6.57
N MET A 109 4.13 2.17 5.91
CA MET A 109 5.55 2.40 6.13
C MET A 109 6.04 3.70 5.47
N SER A 110 6.95 4.38 6.15
CA SER A 110 7.58 5.64 5.75
C SER A 110 9.09 5.61 5.91
N PHE A 111 9.78 6.24 4.96
CA PHE A 111 11.24 6.33 4.91
C PHE A 111 11.75 7.76 5.21
N PHE A 112 10.85 8.69 5.58
CA PHE A 112 11.18 10.05 6.00
C PHE A 112 11.15 10.15 7.54
N VAL A 113 12.27 10.53 8.12
CA VAL A 113 12.44 10.62 9.59
C VAL A 113 11.54 11.69 10.21
N GLU A 114 11.16 12.70 9.43
CA GLU A 114 10.32 13.82 9.82
C GLU A 114 8.81 13.51 9.89
N MET A 115 8.32 12.34 9.48
CA MET A 115 6.88 12.03 9.47
C MET A 115 6.26 11.98 10.87
N ARG A 116 5.05 12.55 11.00
CA ARG A 116 4.41 12.87 12.30
C ARG A 116 2.98 12.33 12.44
N THR A 117 2.50 11.56 11.47
CA THR A 117 1.10 11.10 11.43
C THR A 117 0.95 9.75 12.13
N VAL A 118 -0.01 9.65 13.06
CA VAL A 118 -0.29 8.44 13.87
C VAL A 118 -0.63 7.20 13.02
N GLN A 119 -0.99 7.40 11.76
CA GLN A 119 -1.33 6.34 10.79
C GLN A 119 -0.13 5.78 10.01
N ARG A 120 1.10 6.24 10.29
CA ARG A 120 2.31 5.80 9.57
C ARG A 120 3.48 5.53 10.49
N THR A 121 4.17 4.42 10.24
CA THR A 121 5.38 4.04 10.96
C THR A 121 6.62 4.40 10.15
N TYR A 122 7.61 5.00 10.79
CA TYR A 122 8.92 5.28 10.21
C TYR A 122 9.84 4.07 10.39
N HIS A 123 10.46 3.64 9.29
CA HIS A 123 11.49 2.61 9.29
C HIS A 123 12.61 3.07 8.35
N PRO A 124 13.86 3.26 8.82
CA PRO A 124 14.98 3.45 7.90
C PRO A 124 15.28 2.14 7.16
N VAL A 125 15.80 2.23 5.94
CA VAL A 125 16.22 1.09 5.10
C VAL A 125 17.66 1.32 4.65
N PRO A 126 18.67 1.11 5.51
CA PRO A 126 20.02 1.63 5.29
C PRO A 126 20.66 1.19 3.96
N CYS A 127 20.48 -0.09 3.59
CA CYS A 127 20.96 -0.66 2.33
C CYS A 127 20.33 -0.05 1.06
N LEU A 128 19.22 0.69 1.19
CA LEU A 128 18.56 1.47 0.11
C LEU A 128 18.59 3.00 0.36
N GLN A 129 19.24 3.46 1.43
CA GLN A 129 19.36 4.89 1.79
C GLN A 129 20.83 5.37 1.75
N ARG A 130 21.64 4.72 0.90
CA ARG A 130 23.09 4.93 0.76
C ARG A 130 23.48 6.24 0.06
N THR A 131 22.50 6.98 -0.43
CA THR A 131 22.66 8.27 -1.12
C THR A 131 21.78 9.32 -0.46
N ASN A 132 22.13 10.60 -0.61
CA ASN A 132 21.39 11.74 -0.02
C ASN A 132 19.99 11.99 -0.67
N GLY A 133 19.43 11.00 -1.36
CA GLY A 133 18.10 11.06 -1.97
C GLY A 133 17.04 10.46 -1.06
N ASN A 134 16.15 11.29 -0.52
CA ASN A 134 14.97 10.79 0.21
C ASN A 134 14.15 9.84 -0.68
N LEU A 135 14.02 8.59 -0.25
CA LEU A 135 13.09 7.60 -0.82
C LEU A 135 11.64 8.10 -0.67
N LEU A 136 10.80 7.86 -1.67
CA LEU A 136 9.37 8.14 -1.57
C LEU A 136 8.66 7.09 -0.70
N ASP A 137 7.60 7.49 -0.01
CA ASP A 137 6.81 6.57 0.80
C ASP A 137 6.04 5.56 -0.06
N ALA A 138 5.67 4.43 0.55
CA ALA A 138 4.98 3.35 -0.17
C ALA A 138 3.70 3.83 -0.90
N PRO A 139 2.84 4.72 -0.34
CA PRO A 139 1.73 5.31 -1.09
C PRO A 139 2.13 6.10 -2.35
N ARG A 140 3.17 6.95 -2.28
CA ARG A 140 3.64 7.71 -3.45
C ARG A 140 4.31 6.81 -4.48
N VAL A 141 5.14 5.85 -4.06
CA VAL A 141 5.73 4.83 -4.94
C VAL A 141 4.64 4.03 -5.65
N LYS A 142 3.62 3.56 -4.92
CA LYS A 142 2.48 2.81 -5.48
C LYS A 142 1.62 3.66 -6.42
N SER A 143 1.54 4.97 -6.20
CA SER A 143 0.89 5.93 -7.11
C SER A 143 1.67 6.12 -8.41
N VAL A 144 3.01 6.20 -8.34
CA VAL A 144 3.90 6.24 -9.52
C VAL A 144 3.76 4.97 -10.37
N LEU A 145 3.84 3.79 -9.74
CA LEU A 145 3.73 2.50 -10.42
C LEU A 145 2.35 2.28 -11.05
N LYS A 146 1.26 2.62 -10.35
CA LYS A 146 -0.11 2.53 -10.88
C LYS A 146 -0.42 3.48 -12.05
N THR A 147 0.47 4.41 -12.37
CA THR A 147 0.35 5.25 -13.57
C THR A 147 1.37 4.93 -14.66
N CYS A 148 2.14 3.84 -14.51
CA CYS A 148 2.93 3.24 -15.58
C CYS A 148 2.03 2.33 -16.44
N VAL A 149 1.42 2.89 -17.49
CA VAL A 149 0.60 2.17 -18.48
C VAL A 149 1.18 2.34 -19.88
N LEU A 150 0.96 1.37 -20.77
CA LEU A 150 1.30 1.49 -22.19
C LEU A 150 0.27 2.37 -22.94
N GLU A 151 0.68 2.92 -24.08
CA GLU A 151 -0.27 3.53 -25.01
C GLU A 151 -1.22 2.45 -25.57
N GLY A 152 -2.53 2.74 -25.57
CA GLY A 152 -3.57 1.74 -25.89
C GLY A 152 -3.88 0.74 -24.76
N GLU A 153 -3.25 0.82 -23.58
CA GLU A 153 -3.57 -0.04 -22.44
C GLU A 153 -4.77 0.50 -21.65
N ASN A 154 -5.93 -0.13 -21.84
CA ASN A 154 -7.10 0.09 -20.98
C ASN A 154 -6.75 -0.28 -19.53
N LYS A 155 -6.98 0.66 -18.59
CA LYS A 155 -6.60 0.56 -17.16
C LYS A 155 -7.20 -0.62 -16.38
N ASN A 156 -8.15 -1.33 -16.97
CA ASN A 156 -8.81 -2.52 -16.41
C ASN A 156 -8.51 -3.80 -17.23
N GLY A 157 -7.66 -3.73 -18.26
CA GLY A 157 -7.61 -4.72 -19.34
C GLY A 157 -6.77 -5.96 -19.08
N LEU A 158 -5.74 -5.88 -18.23
CA LEU A 158 -4.83 -6.98 -17.92
C LEU A 158 -4.70 -7.15 -16.41
N SER A 159 -5.41 -8.14 -15.87
CA SER A 159 -5.40 -8.48 -14.45
C SER A 159 -4.88 -9.89 -14.18
N THR A 160 -4.84 -10.78 -15.18
CA THR A 160 -4.47 -12.20 -15.02
C THR A 160 -3.28 -12.61 -15.91
N PRO A 161 -2.47 -13.62 -15.51
CA PRO A 161 -1.32 -14.07 -16.29
C PRO A 161 -1.69 -14.56 -17.70
N ALA A 162 -2.86 -15.20 -17.84
CA ALA A 162 -3.36 -15.69 -19.13
C ALA A 162 -3.68 -14.56 -20.12
N GLN A 163 -4.23 -13.43 -19.65
CA GLN A 163 -4.48 -12.26 -20.50
C GLN A 163 -3.18 -11.62 -21.01
N VAL A 164 -2.14 -11.58 -20.17
CA VAL A 164 -0.81 -11.06 -20.55
C VAL A 164 -0.21 -11.92 -21.67
N LEU A 165 -0.17 -13.25 -21.49
CA LEU A 165 0.31 -14.17 -22.52
C LEU A 165 -0.54 -14.11 -23.81
N ALA A 166 -1.87 -13.96 -23.70
CA ALA A 166 -2.75 -13.87 -24.86
C ALA A 166 -2.43 -12.64 -25.73
N ARG A 167 -2.13 -11.48 -25.12
CA ARG A 167 -1.68 -10.29 -25.86
C ARG A 167 -0.31 -10.49 -26.51
N ALA A 168 0.64 -11.06 -25.76
CA ALA A 168 1.99 -11.25 -26.26
C ALA A 168 2.00 -12.23 -27.46
N LYS A 169 1.23 -13.32 -27.39
CA LYS A 169 0.97 -14.24 -28.51
C LYS A 169 0.23 -13.57 -29.69
N ALA A 170 -0.59 -12.56 -29.44
CA ALA A 170 -1.16 -11.70 -30.49
C ALA A 170 -0.16 -10.65 -31.04
N ARG A 171 1.15 -10.89 -30.87
CA ARG A 171 2.29 -10.04 -31.27
C ARG A 171 2.25 -8.61 -30.72
N GLN A 172 1.53 -8.39 -29.61
CA GLN A 172 1.57 -7.13 -28.84
C GLN A 172 2.71 -7.20 -27.83
N ILE A 173 3.93 -6.86 -28.28
CA ILE A 173 5.14 -6.88 -27.45
C ILE A 173 5.64 -5.43 -27.18
N PRO A 174 5.83 -5.03 -25.91
CA PRO A 174 5.42 -5.75 -24.70
C PRO A 174 3.90 -5.72 -24.48
N PRO A 175 3.30 -6.73 -23.83
CA PRO A 175 1.84 -6.82 -23.64
C PRO A 175 1.31 -5.84 -22.59
N THR A 176 2.17 -5.44 -21.65
CA THR A 176 1.90 -4.57 -20.48
C THR A 176 3.22 -3.98 -19.96
N THR A 177 3.16 -3.05 -19.01
CA THR A 177 4.38 -2.53 -18.37
C THR A 177 4.95 -3.51 -17.33
N ILE A 178 6.27 -3.55 -17.13
CA ILE A 178 6.88 -4.36 -16.05
C ILE A 178 6.22 -4.07 -14.67
N PRO A 179 5.94 -2.82 -14.25
CA PRO A 179 5.13 -2.53 -13.08
C PRO A 179 3.79 -3.28 -13.01
N ASN A 180 3.01 -3.33 -14.09
CA ASN A 180 1.74 -4.05 -14.07
C ASN A 180 1.93 -5.57 -14.12
N LEU A 181 2.91 -6.07 -14.89
CA LEU A 181 3.26 -7.49 -14.90
C LEU A 181 3.58 -8.00 -13.49
N LEU A 182 4.45 -7.30 -12.76
CA LEU A 182 4.82 -7.67 -11.39
C LEU A 182 3.62 -7.65 -10.43
N PHE A 183 2.69 -6.71 -10.60
CA PHE A 183 1.44 -6.70 -9.84
C PHE A 183 0.54 -7.90 -10.18
N VAL A 184 0.45 -8.30 -11.45
CA VAL A 184 -0.30 -9.49 -11.90
C VAL A 184 0.32 -10.78 -11.34
N LEU A 185 1.65 -10.94 -11.45
CA LEU A 185 2.39 -12.10 -10.92
C LEU A 185 2.25 -12.22 -9.38
N ALA A 186 2.40 -11.11 -8.66
CA ALA A 186 2.19 -11.08 -7.19
C ALA A 186 0.74 -11.41 -6.80
N SER A 187 -0.25 -10.86 -7.51
CA SER A 187 -1.67 -11.14 -7.26
C SER A 187 -2.05 -12.59 -7.56
N HIS A 188 -1.31 -13.26 -8.45
CA HIS A 188 -1.51 -14.65 -8.85
C HIS A 188 -0.41 -15.59 -8.33
N SER A 189 0.24 -15.23 -7.23
CA SER A 189 1.42 -15.91 -6.66
C SER A 189 1.30 -17.45 -6.63
N ALA A 190 0.19 -17.96 -6.11
CA ALA A 190 -0.06 -19.40 -6.01
C ALA A 190 -0.38 -20.08 -7.35
N GLN A 191 -0.82 -19.35 -8.37
CA GLN A 191 -0.94 -19.87 -9.74
C GLN A 191 0.43 -19.90 -10.41
N ILE A 192 1.19 -18.79 -10.37
CA ILE A 192 2.55 -18.74 -10.94
C ILE A 192 3.46 -19.80 -10.32
N GLY A 193 3.22 -20.14 -9.04
CA GLY A 193 3.72 -21.37 -8.42
C GLY A 193 3.34 -22.62 -9.22
N ARG A 194 2.10 -23.08 -9.17
CA ARG A 194 1.67 -24.33 -9.86
C ARG A 194 2.03 -24.41 -11.36
N ASP A 195 2.04 -23.27 -12.05
CA ASP A 195 2.27 -23.20 -13.49
C ASP A 195 3.78 -23.29 -13.84
N HIS A 196 4.71 -22.93 -12.92
CA HIS A 196 6.16 -22.83 -13.20
C HIS A 196 7.11 -23.32 -12.08
N LEU A 197 6.74 -23.20 -10.81
CA LEU A 197 7.59 -23.42 -9.62
C LEU A 197 7.00 -24.55 -8.74
N ALA A 198 7.66 -25.71 -8.66
CA ALA A 198 7.09 -26.95 -8.10
C ALA A 198 6.43 -26.82 -6.70
N ASP A 199 7.21 -26.47 -5.66
CA ASP A 199 6.74 -26.38 -4.26
C ASP A 199 6.71 -24.92 -3.71
N MET A 200 7.00 -23.94 -4.58
CA MET A 200 7.09 -22.51 -4.25
C MET A 200 6.01 -21.69 -4.95
N GLU A 201 5.66 -20.56 -4.38
CA GLU A 201 4.88 -19.52 -5.05
C GLU A 201 5.80 -18.37 -5.50
N PHE A 202 5.32 -17.50 -6.40
CA PHE A 202 6.11 -16.34 -6.88
C PHE A 202 6.61 -15.44 -5.73
N LEU A 203 5.78 -15.23 -4.70
CA LEU A 203 6.16 -14.41 -3.55
C LEU A 203 7.17 -15.09 -2.60
N ASP A 204 7.35 -16.42 -2.69
CA ASP A 204 8.38 -17.13 -1.92
C ASP A 204 9.80 -16.80 -2.41
N LEU A 205 9.95 -16.24 -3.62
CA LEU A 205 11.24 -15.72 -4.11
C LEU A 205 11.76 -14.54 -3.25
N PHE A 206 10.84 -13.76 -2.67
CA PHE A 206 11.14 -12.57 -1.84
C PHE A 206 11.05 -12.82 -0.33
N LEU A 207 10.86 -14.08 0.08
CA LEU A 207 10.83 -14.50 1.48
C LEU A 207 12.16 -15.19 1.85
N PRO A 208 12.58 -15.14 3.13
CA PRO A 208 13.69 -15.95 3.63
C PRO A 208 13.48 -17.44 3.30
N SER A 209 14.51 -18.04 2.73
CA SER A 209 14.50 -19.39 2.15
C SER A 209 15.91 -19.99 2.19
N ALA A 210 16.01 -21.32 2.16
CA ALA A 210 17.29 -22.03 2.00
C ALA A 210 17.79 -22.08 0.53
N ALA A 211 17.12 -21.36 -0.37
CA ALA A 211 17.51 -21.26 -1.77
C ALA A 211 18.30 -19.97 -2.05
N SER A 212 19.39 -20.09 -2.82
CA SER A 212 20.31 -18.98 -3.07
C SER A 212 19.61 -17.78 -3.70
N SER A 213 20.02 -16.59 -3.28
CA SER A 213 19.52 -15.32 -3.79
C SER A 213 19.75 -15.17 -5.29
N GLN A 214 20.88 -15.69 -5.80
CA GLN A 214 21.18 -15.74 -7.24
C GLN A 214 20.19 -16.60 -8.03
N SER A 215 19.87 -17.81 -7.55
CA SER A 215 18.94 -18.70 -8.27
C SER A 215 17.51 -18.16 -8.24
N ARG A 216 17.07 -17.60 -7.10
CA ARG A 216 15.78 -16.90 -6.96
C ARG A 216 15.68 -15.69 -7.89
N ALA A 217 16.73 -14.88 -8.00
CA ALA A 217 16.80 -13.74 -8.91
C ALA A 217 16.70 -14.16 -10.38
N ARG A 218 17.41 -15.22 -10.79
CA ARG A 218 17.35 -15.72 -12.17
C ARG A 218 15.98 -16.30 -12.52
N ILE A 219 15.34 -17.02 -11.61
CA ILE A 219 13.94 -17.49 -11.77
C ILE A 219 12.97 -16.31 -11.91
N PHE A 220 13.16 -15.24 -11.13
CA PHE A 220 12.37 -14.01 -11.26
C PHE A 220 12.54 -13.36 -12.65
N LEU A 221 13.77 -13.23 -13.14
CA LEU A 221 14.06 -12.65 -14.46
C LEU A 221 13.49 -13.52 -15.58
N TRP A 222 13.61 -14.85 -15.46
CA TRP A 222 12.99 -15.81 -16.37
C TRP A 222 11.47 -15.63 -16.45
N LEU A 223 10.78 -15.50 -15.30
CA LEU A 223 9.34 -15.28 -15.24
C LEU A 223 8.95 -13.93 -15.87
N CYS A 224 9.71 -12.87 -15.58
CA CYS A 224 9.48 -11.57 -16.20
C CYS A 224 9.60 -11.66 -17.73
N TYR A 225 10.64 -12.32 -18.25
CA TYR A 225 10.84 -12.49 -19.69
C TYR A 225 9.74 -13.36 -20.33
N HIS A 226 9.40 -14.50 -19.71
CA HIS A 226 8.37 -15.42 -20.20
C HIS A 226 7.02 -14.71 -20.41
N TYR A 227 6.62 -13.84 -19.48
CA TYR A 227 5.36 -13.10 -19.58
C TYR A 227 5.45 -11.76 -20.35
N HIS A 228 6.62 -11.14 -20.48
CA HIS A 228 6.80 -9.84 -21.15
C HIS A 228 7.16 -9.96 -22.64
N GLU A 229 7.91 -10.98 -23.02
CA GLU A 229 8.34 -11.22 -24.41
C GLU A 229 7.59 -12.40 -25.06
N ALA A 230 7.01 -13.31 -24.26
CA ALA A 230 6.35 -14.55 -24.70
C ALA A 230 7.13 -15.32 -25.78
N PRO A 231 8.33 -15.81 -25.46
CA PRO A 231 9.14 -16.60 -26.38
C PRO A 231 8.36 -17.78 -26.96
N SER A 232 8.57 -18.08 -28.25
CA SER A 232 7.89 -19.21 -28.89
C SER A 232 8.25 -20.51 -28.19
N ALA A 233 7.23 -21.31 -27.88
CA ALA A 233 7.38 -22.65 -27.32
C ALA A 233 7.60 -23.73 -28.41
N ASN A 234 7.31 -23.38 -29.67
CA ASN A 234 7.32 -24.30 -30.81
C ASN A 234 8.32 -23.78 -31.86
N PRO A 235 9.51 -24.39 -31.97
CA PRO A 235 10.52 -23.99 -32.97
C PRO A 235 10.02 -24.03 -34.41
N ASP A 236 9.03 -24.87 -34.71
CA ASP A 236 8.48 -25.08 -36.05
C ASP A 236 7.40 -24.06 -36.46
N GLU A 237 6.93 -23.18 -35.55
CA GLU A 237 5.89 -22.17 -35.85
C GLU A 237 6.45 -20.88 -36.48
N ASP A 238 7.65 -20.44 -36.07
CA ASP A 238 8.33 -19.27 -36.67
C ASP A 238 9.38 -19.75 -37.69
N TYR A 239 8.92 -20.02 -38.90
CA TYR A 239 9.70 -20.47 -40.07
C TYR A 239 10.80 -19.49 -40.55
N ASP A 240 11.02 -18.38 -39.84
CA ASP A 240 11.94 -17.27 -40.15
C ASP A 240 13.10 -17.15 -39.14
N GLY A 241 13.63 -18.31 -38.73
CA GLY A 241 15.08 -18.47 -38.51
C GLY A 241 15.65 -18.23 -37.10
N ASP A 242 14.97 -17.57 -36.17
CA ASP A 242 15.54 -17.34 -34.82
C ASP A 242 14.48 -17.50 -33.69
N VAL A 243 14.46 -18.70 -33.10
CA VAL A 243 13.57 -19.05 -31.99
C VAL A 243 14.14 -18.45 -30.71
N ALA A 244 13.68 -17.25 -30.35
CA ALA A 244 14.16 -16.51 -29.19
C ALA A 244 13.90 -17.26 -27.86
N LEU A 245 14.84 -18.13 -27.47
CA LEU A 245 14.81 -18.85 -26.19
C LEU A 245 14.96 -17.88 -25.01
N ASN A 246 14.33 -18.20 -23.88
CA ASN A 246 14.43 -17.38 -22.67
C ASN A 246 15.89 -17.36 -22.16
N PRO A 247 16.59 -16.20 -22.19
CA PRO A 247 18.03 -16.14 -21.94
C PRO A 247 18.41 -16.39 -20.48
N PHE A 248 17.43 -16.39 -19.57
CA PHE A 248 17.62 -16.68 -18.16
C PHE A 248 17.55 -18.18 -17.82
N SER A 249 17.24 -19.05 -18.80
CA SER A 249 17.20 -20.52 -18.64
C SER A 249 18.56 -21.09 -18.23
N ASP A 250 18.59 -22.33 -17.75
CA ASP A 250 19.86 -23.08 -17.66
C ASP A 250 20.34 -23.55 -19.04
N LEU A 251 21.66 -23.69 -19.19
CA LEU A 251 22.31 -24.09 -20.45
C LEU A 251 22.02 -25.55 -20.83
N ASP A 252 21.71 -26.41 -19.85
CA ASP A 252 21.35 -27.82 -20.05
C ASP A 252 19.83 -28.03 -20.25
N THR A 253 19.02 -27.04 -19.89
CA THR A 253 17.55 -27.07 -20.01
C THR A 253 16.98 -25.80 -20.66
N PRO A 254 17.38 -25.46 -21.91
CA PRO A 254 16.93 -24.23 -22.56
C PRO A 254 15.40 -24.11 -22.65
N GLY A 255 14.90 -22.89 -22.45
CA GLY A 255 13.47 -22.57 -22.50
C GLY A 255 12.67 -23.03 -21.27
N LYS A 256 13.27 -23.73 -20.31
CA LYS A 256 12.63 -24.15 -19.05
C LYS A 256 12.98 -23.21 -17.90
N VAL A 257 12.15 -23.25 -16.85
CA VAL A 257 12.37 -22.55 -15.58
C VAL A 257 13.73 -22.97 -14.99
N PRO A 258 14.59 -22.03 -14.56
CA PRO A 258 15.92 -22.36 -14.08
C PRO A 258 15.91 -23.16 -12.78
N HIS A 259 16.94 -23.97 -12.56
CA HIS A 259 17.11 -24.74 -11.34
C HIS A 259 17.31 -23.83 -10.12
N LEU A 260 16.53 -24.12 -9.08
CA LEU A 260 16.65 -23.53 -7.75
C LEU A 260 17.81 -24.19 -7.00
N VAL A 261 18.81 -23.42 -6.61
CA VAL A 261 19.99 -23.93 -5.90
C VAL A 261 19.75 -23.79 -4.40
N LEU A 262 19.81 -24.92 -3.67
CA LEU A 262 19.77 -24.91 -2.21
C LEU A 262 21.18 -24.68 -1.65
N LEU A 263 21.26 -23.94 -0.55
CA LEU A 263 22.48 -23.58 0.16
C LEU A 263 22.62 -24.35 1.47
N THR A 264 23.86 -24.45 1.96
CA THR A 264 24.20 -24.86 3.33
C THR A 264 23.87 -23.76 4.35
N ASP A 265 23.76 -24.11 5.64
CA ASP A 265 23.51 -23.12 6.71
C ASP A 265 24.66 -22.09 6.79
N GLU A 266 25.88 -22.51 6.51
CA GLU A 266 27.06 -21.64 6.39
C GLU A 266 26.91 -20.63 5.24
N GLU A 267 26.54 -21.07 4.04
CA GLU A 267 26.33 -20.17 2.88
C GLU A 267 25.14 -19.23 3.12
N ILE A 268 24.03 -19.72 3.69
CA ILE A 268 22.87 -18.89 4.09
C ILE A 268 23.30 -17.79 5.06
N SER A 269 24.24 -18.06 5.97
CA SER A 269 24.76 -17.05 6.90
C SER A 269 25.61 -15.94 6.24
N THR A 270 26.01 -16.11 4.97
CA THR A 270 26.72 -15.09 4.20
C THR A 270 25.82 -14.24 3.31
N GLU A 271 24.63 -14.72 2.94
CA GLU A 271 23.67 -13.91 2.18
C GLU A 271 22.95 -12.89 3.07
N ASN A 272 22.64 -11.73 2.49
CA ASN A 272 21.81 -10.67 3.07
C ASN A 272 22.34 -10.06 4.38
N VAL A 273 23.67 -10.08 4.60
CA VAL A 273 24.34 -9.48 5.76
C VAL A 273 24.54 -7.97 5.55
N ASP A 274 24.01 -7.13 6.45
CA ASP A 274 24.24 -5.68 6.46
C ASP A 274 25.71 -5.33 6.72
N THR A 275 26.23 -4.30 6.04
CA THR A 275 27.61 -3.83 6.26
C THR A 275 27.73 -2.93 7.49
N GLU A 276 28.96 -2.65 7.94
CA GLU A 276 29.20 -1.76 9.09
C GLU A 276 28.77 -0.32 8.79
N GLU A 277 28.88 0.14 7.54
CA GLU A 277 28.38 1.45 7.11
C GLU A 277 26.85 1.52 7.16
N GLU A 278 26.17 0.43 6.79
CA GLU A 278 24.71 0.31 6.84
C GLU A 278 24.20 0.25 8.29
N LYS A 279 24.91 -0.45 9.19
CA LYS A 279 24.63 -0.45 10.64
C LYS A 279 24.80 0.94 11.25
N ALA A 280 25.93 1.61 10.99
CA ALA A 280 26.16 2.97 11.47
C ALA A 280 25.15 3.98 10.91
N LEU A 281 24.70 3.81 9.66
CA LEU A 281 23.63 4.59 9.07
C LEU A 281 22.27 4.33 9.75
N ALA A 282 21.96 3.07 10.10
CA ALA A 282 20.77 2.71 10.87
C ALA A 282 20.76 3.43 12.23
N GLU A 283 21.83 3.30 13.02
CA GLU A 283 21.97 3.95 14.33
C GLU A 283 21.77 5.46 14.23
N ARG A 284 22.40 6.11 13.24
CA ARG A 284 22.27 7.55 12.99
C ARG A 284 20.84 7.97 12.70
N LEU A 285 20.13 7.24 11.83
CA LEU A 285 18.75 7.53 11.45
C LEU A 285 17.78 7.30 12.61
N ILE A 286 18.00 6.27 13.42
CA ILE A 286 17.22 5.98 14.64
C ILE A 286 17.45 7.07 15.70
N ALA A 287 18.70 7.49 15.93
CA ALA A 287 19.00 8.60 16.84
C ALA A 287 18.33 9.91 16.40
N GLN A 288 18.36 10.23 15.09
CA GLN A 288 17.67 11.39 14.53
C GLN A 288 16.14 11.31 14.72
N ARG A 289 15.54 10.12 14.54
CA ARG A 289 14.11 9.86 14.83
C ARG A 289 13.77 10.14 16.30
N GLN A 290 14.58 9.64 17.23
CA GLN A 290 14.36 9.84 18.67
C GLN A 290 14.44 11.32 19.08
N VAL A 291 15.36 12.09 18.49
CA VAL A 291 15.44 13.55 18.71
C VAL A 291 14.16 14.23 18.20
N ILE A 292 13.74 13.97 16.95
CA ILE A 292 12.55 14.58 16.36
C ILE A 292 11.27 14.22 17.14
N ALA A 293 11.13 12.98 17.60
CA ALA A 293 9.99 12.54 18.42
C ALA A 293 9.94 13.23 19.78
N ARG A 294 11.08 13.34 20.49
CA ARG A 294 11.18 14.09 21.76
C ARG A 294 10.82 15.57 21.57
N ASP A 295 11.35 16.18 20.52
CA ASP A 295 11.07 17.57 20.15
C ASP A 295 9.57 17.81 19.86
N HIS A 296 8.87 16.80 19.33
CA HIS A 296 7.42 16.85 19.11
C HIS A 296 6.65 16.82 20.43
N GLN A 297 6.93 15.84 21.30
CA GLN A 297 6.29 15.69 22.61
C GLN A 297 6.44 16.95 23.48
N LEU A 298 7.61 17.59 23.46
CA LEU A 298 7.87 18.86 24.14
C LEU A 298 7.05 20.03 23.53
N LYS A 299 6.85 20.05 22.21
CA LYS A 299 6.04 21.07 21.52
C LYS A 299 4.53 20.86 21.70
N GLU A 300 4.07 19.64 21.92
CA GLU A 300 2.65 19.34 22.16
C GLU A 300 2.25 19.60 23.61
N SER A 301 2.99 19.07 24.59
CA SER A 301 2.78 19.39 26.01
C SER A 301 2.86 20.90 26.29
N ALA A 302 3.72 21.64 25.59
CA ALA A 302 3.77 23.10 25.65
C ALA A 302 2.58 23.82 24.96
N LYS A 303 1.87 23.18 24.01
CA LYS A 303 0.59 23.69 23.47
C LYS A 303 -0.55 23.43 24.45
N GLU A 304 -0.67 22.21 24.96
CA GLU A 304 -1.71 21.82 25.93
C GLU A 304 -1.64 22.69 27.19
N SER A 305 -0.44 22.89 27.74
CA SER A 305 -0.19 23.79 28.87
C SER A 305 -0.68 25.22 28.61
N LYS A 306 -0.54 25.73 27.37
CA LYS A 306 -1.03 27.06 26.97
C LYS A 306 -2.54 27.10 26.77
N ILE A 307 -3.17 26.00 26.32
CA ILE A 307 -4.64 25.90 26.16
C ILE A 307 -5.31 25.85 27.55
N LEU A 308 -4.77 25.06 28.47
CA LEU A 308 -5.20 25.01 29.86
C LEU A 308 -5.04 26.39 30.54
N ALA A 309 -3.89 27.04 30.37
CA ALA A 309 -3.63 28.38 30.94
C ALA A 309 -4.42 29.53 30.30
N SER A 310 -5.12 29.32 29.17
CA SER A 310 -5.90 30.35 28.46
C SER A 310 -7.42 30.17 28.52
N THR A 311 -7.91 29.24 29.35
CA THR A 311 -9.35 28.99 29.57
C THR A 311 -9.81 29.59 30.91
N PRO A 312 -10.48 30.76 30.96
CA PRO A 312 -10.85 31.39 32.23
C PRO A 312 -12.10 30.75 32.85
N GLY A 313 -11.98 30.19 34.04
CA GLY A 313 -13.10 29.65 34.81
C GLY A 313 -14.02 30.73 35.39
N GLY A 314 -15.14 31.00 34.72
CA GLY A 314 -16.17 31.93 35.21
C GLY A 314 -17.11 31.29 36.23
N ILE A 315 -17.01 31.69 37.50
CA ILE A 315 -17.95 31.27 38.57
C ILE A 315 -19.26 32.10 38.46
N PRO A 316 -20.45 31.47 38.56
CA PRO A 316 -21.73 32.12 38.27
C PRO A 316 -22.21 33.08 39.38
N LYS A 317 -22.95 34.13 39.01
CA LYS A 317 -23.76 34.95 39.93
C LYS A 317 -25.15 35.31 39.37
N SER A 318 -26.18 34.81 40.06
CA SER A 318 -27.50 35.43 40.29
C SER A 318 -28.16 36.34 39.22
N ARG A 319 -28.97 35.72 38.36
CA ARG A 319 -30.42 36.02 38.19
C ARG A 319 -30.90 37.46 38.48
N SER A 320 -31.17 38.24 37.43
CA SER A 320 -32.34 39.16 37.39
C SER A 320 -32.80 39.43 35.93
N LYS A 321 -33.94 40.09 35.75
CA LYS A 321 -34.65 40.25 34.47
C LYS A 321 -34.52 41.66 33.90
N ASN A 322 -34.31 41.79 32.58
CA ASN A 322 -35.28 42.39 31.65
C ASN A 322 -34.81 42.28 30.19
N ALA A 323 -35.72 42.51 29.24
CA ALA A 323 -35.51 42.29 27.81
C ALA A 323 -35.54 43.59 26.99
N LYS A 324 -34.87 43.60 25.83
CA LYS A 324 -35.44 44.01 24.52
C LYS A 324 -34.47 43.82 23.33
N THR A 325 -34.89 43.00 22.37
CA THR A 325 -34.79 43.16 20.89
C THR A 325 -33.62 43.93 20.24
N ALA A 326 -32.75 43.22 19.52
CA ALA A 326 -32.33 43.52 18.13
C ALA A 326 -31.51 42.33 17.54
N PRO A 327 -31.52 42.06 16.22
CA PRO A 327 -30.85 40.89 15.64
C PRO A 327 -29.48 41.20 15.01
N SER A 328 -28.56 40.21 15.02
CA SER A 328 -27.37 40.19 14.16
C SER A 328 -27.02 38.75 13.72
N THR A 329 -26.33 38.63 12.59
CA THR A 329 -26.18 37.39 11.83
C THR A 329 -25.14 36.40 12.40
N PRO A 330 -25.42 35.07 12.36
CA PRO A 330 -24.43 34.07 12.73
C PRO A 330 -23.40 33.91 11.60
N LEU A 331 -22.19 34.46 11.80
CA LEU A 331 -21.06 34.21 10.89
C LEU A 331 -20.64 32.73 10.98
N ARG A 332 -21.03 31.98 9.94
CA ARG A 332 -20.69 30.58 9.69
C ARG A 332 -19.16 30.38 9.64
N ARG A 333 -18.53 30.16 10.80
CA ARG A 333 -17.16 29.64 10.90
C ARG A 333 -17.11 28.31 10.15
N LYS A 334 -16.56 28.33 8.93
CA LYS A 334 -16.15 27.09 8.25
C LYS A 334 -15.15 26.39 9.15
N ALA A 335 -15.38 25.12 9.48
CA ALA A 335 -14.30 24.27 9.94
C ALA A 335 -13.27 24.22 8.80
N ARG A 336 -12.08 24.78 9.02
CA ARG A 336 -10.97 24.61 8.08
C ARG A 336 -10.51 23.17 8.24
N VAL A 337 -10.93 22.32 7.31
CA VAL A 337 -10.21 21.07 7.05
C VAL A 337 -8.76 21.48 6.82
N VAL A 338 -7.87 20.97 7.67
CA VAL A 338 -6.43 21.08 7.41
C VAL A 338 -6.14 20.00 6.37
N GLU A 339 -6.36 20.38 5.12
CA GLU A 339 -5.74 19.71 4.00
C GLU A 339 -4.23 19.83 4.22
N GLU A 340 -3.56 18.70 4.47
CA GLU A 340 -2.13 18.67 4.70
C GLU A 340 -1.42 19.03 3.39
N GLU A 341 -1.12 20.30 3.24
CA GLU A 341 -0.27 20.84 2.18
C GLU A 341 1.17 20.39 2.44
N TYR A 342 1.49 19.16 2.03
CA TYR A 342 2.86 18.63 2.00
C TYR A 342 3.72 19.56 1.15
N PRO A 343 4.71 20.28 1.71
CA PRO A 343 5.52 21.21 0.92
C PRO A 343 6.33 20.42 -0.11
N ASP A 344 6.08 20.67 -1.40
CA ASP A 344 6.77 19.97 -2.49
C ASP A 344 8.27 20.34 -2.57
N GLU A 345 8.65 21.48 -1.99
CA GLU A 345 10.02 21.97 -1.92
C GLU A 345 10.42 22.29 -0.46
N MET A 346 11.09 21.33 0.18
CA MET A 346 11.87 21.56 1.39
C MET A 346 13.35 21.60 1.01
N HIS A 347 13.89 22.81 0.79
CA HIS A 347 15.33 23.00 0.62
C HIS A 347 16.07 22.54 1.88
N PHE A 348 16.83 21.45 1.77
CA PHE A 348 17.60 20.87 2.87
C PHE A 348 18.98 21.52 2.92
N ARG A 349 19.38 22.05 4.08
CA ARG A 349 20.78 22.50 4.30
C ARG A 349 21.69 21.28 4.44
N THR A 350 22.82 21.30 3.77
CA THR A 350 23.76 20.17 3.73
C THR A 350 24.55 20.03 5.03
N LEU A 351 25.21 18.89 5.20
CA LEU A 351 25.86 18.49 6.46
C LEU A 351 27.01 19.42 6.88
N ASP A 352 27.58 20.19 5.96
CA ASP A 352 28.74 21.06 6.18
C ASP A 352 28.36 22.41 6.82
N ASP A 353 27.14 22.91 6.60
CA ASP A 353 26.66 24.21 7.12
C ASP A 353 26.65 24.28 8.66
N ALA A 354 26.53 23.13 9.32
CA ALA A 354 26.36 23.04 10.78
C ALA A 354 27.66 23.28 11.59
N ALA A 355 28.83 23.28 10.93
CA ALA A 355 30.12 23.38 11.62
C ALA A 355 30.62 24.83 11.84
N ALA A 356 29.97 25.84 11.24
CA ALA A 356 30.56 27.17 11.06
C ALA A 356 30.22 28.22 12.14
N ASP A 357 29.12 28.07 12.90
CA ASP A 357 28.55 29.17 13.70
C ASP A 357 28.50 28.89 15.21
N ILE A 358 29.65 29.08 15.89
CA ILE A 358 29.74 29.13 17.36
C ILE A 358 30.58 30.34 17.80
N LYS A 359 30.04 31.57 17.69
CA LYS A 359 30.51 32.74 18.47
C LYS A 359 29.35 33.59 18.97
N SER A 360 29.24 33.67 20.30
CA SER A 360 28.33 34.54 21.08
C SER A 360 29.15 35.66 21.77
N PRO A 361 28.58 36.68 22.47
CA PRO A 361 27.16 37.05 22.66
C PRO A 361 26.86 38.55 22.43
N LEU A 362 25.60 38.99 22.65
CA LEU A 362 25.19 40.09 23.57
C LEU A 362 23.99 40.95 23.10
N ARG A 363 22.82 40.70 23.70
CA ARG A 363 21.88 41.65 24.37
C ARG A 363 20.44 41.09 24.32
N ALA A 364 19.50 41.44 25.20
CA ALA A 364 19.46 41.81 26.63
C ALA A 364 18.02 42.26 26.95
N ILE A 365 17.58 42.16 28.22
CA ILE A 365 16.52 43.00 28.85
C ILE A 365 15.05 42.71 28.39
N TYR A 366 14.03 42.54 29.25
CA TYR A 366 13.92 42.59 30.72
C TYR A 366 12.66 41.84 31.25
N HIS A 367 12.78 41.11 32.39
CA HIS A 367 11.83 40.98 33.53
C HIS A 367 10.37 40.48 33.27
N ARG A 368 9.58 39.93 34.22
CA ARG A 368 9.58 39.75 35.71
C ARG A 368 8.76 38.44 35.99
N ARG A 369 9.10 37.50 36.89
CA ARG A 369 8.82 37.43 38.35
C ARG A 369 7.39 37.87 38.74
N SER A 370 6.61 37.24 39.65
CA SER A 370 6.76 36.13 40.63
C SER A 370 5.37 35.90 41.31
N SER A 371 4.99 34.85 42.07
CA SER A 371 5.39 33.43 42.29
C SER A 371 4.54 32.80 43.43
N LEU A 372 4.30 31.46 43.45
CA LEU A 372 3.63 30.64 44.51
C LEU A 372 2.07 30.79 44.59
N ASP A 373 1.21 29.87 45.08
CA ASP A 373 1.16 28.40 45.38
C ASP A 373 -0.37 28.02 45.59
N GLU A 374 -0.89 26.83 45.98
CA GLU A 374 -0.39 25.56 46.54
C GLU A 374 -1.21 24.32 46.02
N SER A 375 -1.84 23.50 46.90
CA SER A 375 -2.64 22.26 46.65
C SER A 375 -3.66 22.05 47.83
N PRO A 376 -4.37 20.89 48.07
CA PRO A 376 -4.50 19.61 47.32
C PRO A 376 -5.95 19.02 47.21
N SER A 377 -6.03 17.79 46.67
CA SER A 377 -6.97 16.67 47.00
C SER A 377 -8.34 16.46 46.28
N SER A 378 -8.70 15.17 46.13
CA SER A 378 -9.85 14.55 45.40
C SER A 378 -10.83 13.85 46.39
N PRO A 379 -11.79 12.94 46.02
CA PRO A 379 -12.47 12.59 44.75
C PRO A 379 -14.03 12.43 44.89
N ARG A 380 -14.75 11.84 43.89
CA ARG A 380 -15.45 10.49 43.98
C ARG A 380 -16.86 10.34 43.32
N SER A 381 -17.02 9.24 42.55
CA SER A 381 -18.22 8.35 42.35
C SER A 381 -19.47 8.74 41.52
N LEU A 382 -20.08 7.67 40.94
CA LEU A 382 -21.28 7.57 40.07
C LEU A 382 -22.59 7.35 40.87
N PRO A 383 -23.77 7.21 40.22
CA PRO A 383 -24.34 5.86 40.02
C PRO A 383 -25.21 5.62 38.75
N VAL A 384 -25.64 4.36 38.57
CA VAL A 384 -26.47 3.74 37.49
C VAL A 384 -27.71 3.05 38.12
N PRO A 385 -28.95 3.12 37.57
CA PRO A 385 -29.69 1.91 37.03
C PRO A 385 -30.88 2.26 36.06
N PRO A 386 -31.88 1.37 35.74
CA PRO A 386 -31.95 -0.09 35.47
C PRO A 386 -32.61 -0.47 34.10
N HIS A 387 -32.96 -1.76 33.87
CA HIS A 387 -33.59 -2.32 32.64
C HIS A 387 -35.08 -2.76 32.78
N HIS A 388 -35.66 -3.26 31.67
CA HIS A 388 -36.89 -4.08 31.45
C HIS A 388 -38.12 -3.35 30.82
N PRO A 389 -39.10 -4.07 30.19
CA PRO A 389 -38.94 -4.88 28.97
C PRO A 389 -40.04 -4.60 27.89
N HIS A 390 -40.10 -5.41 26.82
CA HIS A 390 -40.90 -5.17 25.59
C HIS A 390 -42.44 -5.13 25.76
N SER A 391 -43.09 -4.27 24.96
CA SER A 391 -44.35 -4.59 24.27
C SER A 391 -44.54 -3.69 23.04
N HIS A 392 -44.95 -4.27 21.89
CA HIS A 392 -45.21 -3.46 20.69
C HIS A 392 -46.56 -2.73 20.79
N ARG A 393 -46.52 -1.40 20.62
CA ARG A 393 -47.67 -0.58 20.23
C ARG A 393 -47.23 0.46 19.22
N TYR A 394 -48.07 0.73 18.22
CA TYR A 394 -47.87 1.84 17.29
C TYR A 394 -47.71 3.15 18.08
N SER A 395 -46.60 3.84 17.84
CA SER A 395 -46.24 5.10 18.48
C SER A 395 -45.73 6.07 17.41
N PRO A 396 -46.17 7.34 17.39
CA PRO A 396 -45.74 8.32 16.40
C PRO A 396 -44.33 8.83 16.74
N TYR A 397 -43.32 8.03 16.43
CA TYR A 397 -41.93 8.36 16.72
C TYR A 397 -41.46 9.56 15.90
N LYS A 398 -40.86 10.54 16.60
CA LYS A 398 -40.10 11.62 15.97
C LYS A 398 -38.89 11.03 15.25
N PRO A 399 -38.48 11.55 14.09
CA PRO A 399 -37.29 11.07 13.41
C PRO A 399 -36.05 11.22 14.30
N ARG A 400 -35.18 10.20 14.31
CA ARG A 400 -33.90 10.26 15.01
C ARG A 400 -32.99 11.23 14.25
N THR A 401 -32.19 12.04 14.94
CA THR A 401 -31.10 12.78 14.27
C THR A 401 -29.98 11.81 13.86
N MET A 402 -29.16 12.15 12.85
CA MET A 402 -28.05 11.30 12.39
C MET A 402 -27.15 10.79 13.53
N LEU A 403 -26.87 11.63 14.53
CA LEU A 403 -26.06 11.24 15.69
C LEU A 403 -26.80 10.24 16.61
N GLN A 404 -28.11 10.41 16.80
CA GLN A 404 -28.93 9.46 17.56
C GLN A 404 -29.12 8.14 16.82
N HIS A 405 -29.17 8.15 15.49
CA HIS A 405 -29.27 6.96 14.66
C HIS A 405 -27.96 6.16 14.67
N ALA A 406 -26.81 6.83 14.52
CA ALA A 406 -25.50 6.22 14.67
C ALA A 406 -25.28 5.66 16.09
N TRP A 407 -25.70 6.39 17.13
CA TRP A 407 -25.66 5.90 18.50
C TRP A 407 -26.60 4.71 18.74
N HIS A 408 -27.77 4.68 18.08
CA HIS A 408 -28.69 3.54 18.14
C HIS A 408 -28.04 2.29 17.58
N GLY A 409 -27.49 2.33 16.35
CA GLY A 409 -26.82 1.16 15.74
C GLY A 409 -25.70 0.60 16.62
N ILE A 410 -24.81 1.46 17.13
CA ILE A 410 -23.73 1.06 18.05
C ILE A 410 -24.26 0.44 19.36
N ALA A 411 -25.46 0.83 19.81
CA ALA A 411 -26.07 0.33 21.05
C ALA A 411 -27.02 -0.87 20.85
N THR A 412 -27.35 -1.25 19.61
CA THR A 412 -28.29 -2.34 19.30
C THR A 412 -27.71 -3.47 18.44
N SER A 413 -26.59 -3.25 17.73
CA SER A 413 -25.88 -4.33 17.02
C SER A 413 -25.11 -5.22 18.01
N ASP A 414 -25.53 -6.48 18.18
CA ASP A 414 -24.73 -7.48 18.89
C ASP A 414 -23.52 -7.90 18.02
N PRO A 415 -22.27 -7.77 18.50
CA PRO A 415 -21.07 -8.13 17.73
C PRO A 415 -20.86 -9.64 17.54
N LEU A 416 -21.74 -10.50 18.06
CA LEU A 416 -21.70 -11.96 17.89
C LEU A 416 -22.84 -12.53 17.04
N ASP A 417 -23.80 -11.71 16.61
CA ASP A 417 -24.90 -12.19 15.77
C ASP A 417 -24.47 -12.36 14.31
N ASN A 418 -24.97 -13.42 13.65
CA ASN A 418 -24.54 -13.79 12.30
C ASN A 418 -25.52 -13.20 11.28
N SER A 419 -25.01 -12.23 10.50
CA SER A 419 -25.69 -11.41 9.48
C SER A 419 -26.51 -12.19 8.43
N ASP A 420 -27.69 -12.69 8.81
CA ASP A 420 -28.73 -13.27 7.93
C ASP A 420 -30.16 -13.11 8.54
N SER A 421 -30.34 -12.19 9.50
CA SER A 421 -31.62 -11.93 10.19
C SER A 421 -32.28 -10.62 9.73
N ASP A 422 -33.23 -10.70 8.79
CA ASP A 422 -33.91 -9.55 8.17
C ASP A 422 -34.95 -8.85 9.09
N GLU A 423 -34.51 -8.25 10.19
CA GLU A 423 -35.29 -7.22 10.91
C GLU A 423 -34.82 -5.80 10.49
N GLU A 424 -35.19 -5.36 9.28
CA GLU A 424 -34.89 -4.00 8.79
C GLU A 424 -35.51 -2.92 9.70
N ASP A 425 -34.71 -2.05 10.34
CA ASP A 425 -35.26 -0.86 11.00
C ASP A 425 -35.85 0.06 9.92
N GLU A 426 -37.13 0.43 10.09
CA GLU A 426 -37.83 1.35 9.19
C GLU A 426 -37.17 2.75 9.12
N HIS A 427 -36.18 3.03 9.98
CA HIS A 427 -35.27 4.18 9.87
C HIS A 427 -34.12 3.98 8.87
N ASP A 428 -33.47 2.81 8.87
CA ASP A 428 -32.41 2.49 7.89
C ASP A 428 -32.98 2.53 6.46
N ARG A 429 -34.19 1.98 6.27
CA ARG A 429 -34.90 2.03 4.99
C ARG A 429 -35.19 3.46 4.52
N ARG A 430 -35.44 4.40 5.45
CA ARG A 430 -35.63 5.83 5.12
C ARG A 430 -34.33 6.52 4.77
N ASP A 431 -33.26 6.31 5.52
CA ASP A 431 -31.94 6.88 5.20
C ASP A 431 -31.39 6.31 3.88
N HIS A 432 -31.64 5.04 3.57
CA HIS A 432 -31.33 4.46 2.25
C HIS A 432 -32.05 5.20 1.12
N VAL A 433 -33.36 5.45 1.25
CA VAL A 433 -34.16 6.19 0.25
C VAL A 433 -33.70 7.65 0.13
N GLU A 434 -33.40 8.34 1.23
CA GLU A 434 -32.86 9.71 1.16
C GLU A 434 -31.46 9.75 0.51
N ARG A 435 -30.58 8.78 0.80
CA ARG A 435 -29.28 8.63 0.12
C ARG A 435 -29.46 8.39 -1.39
N LEU A 436 -30.39 7.54 -1.82
CA LEU A 436 -30.71 7.34 -3.24
C LEU A 436 -31.27 8.62 -3.89
N ALA A 437 -32.12 9.37 -3.19
CA ALA A 437 -32.63 10.65 -3.64
C ALA A 437 -31.52 11.72 -3.80
N VAL A 438 -30.52 11.72 -2.91
CA VAL A 438 -29.33 12.58 -3.05
C VAL A 438 -28.44 12.11 -4.20
N ILE A 439 -28.16 10.81 -4.32
CA ILE A 439 -27.27 10.24 -5.37
C ILE A 439 -27.84 10.47 -6.78
N SER A 440 -29.14 10.28 -6.98
CA SER A 440 -29.82 10.57 -8.27
C SER A 440 -29.76 12.06 -8.61
N ARG A 441 -30.03 12.93 -7.63
CA ARG A 441 -29.96 14.40 -7.78
C ARG A 441 -28.54 14.90 -8.08
N VAL A 442 -27.50 14.26 -7.55
CA VAL A 442 -26.08 14.53 -7.85
C VAL A 442 -25.67 13.98 -9.23
N ARG A 443 -26.27 12.88 -9.70
CA ARG A 443 -25.99 12.27 -11.01
C ARG A 443 -26.74 12.89 -12.20
N GLY A 444 -27.64 13.84 -11.97
CA GLY A 444 -28.29 14.62 -13.04
C GLY A 444 -29.19 13.81 -13.98
N LYS A 445 -29.66 12.63 -13.56
CA LYS A 445 -30.61 11.80 -14.29
C LYS A 445 -31.85 11.55 -13.41
N ALA A 446 -33.01 11.45 -14.05
CA ALA A 446 -34.24 11.05 -13.36
C ALA A 446 -34.06 9.67 -12.70
N PRO A 447 -34.72 9.40 -11.55
CA PRO A 447 -34.69 8.08 -10.94
C PRO A 447 -35.26 7.04 -11.90
N THR A 448 -34.65 5.86 -11.93
CA THR A 448 -35.20 4.68 -12.61
C THR A 448 -36.54 4.33 -11.95
N PRO A 449 -37.61 4.09 -12.72
CA PRO A 449 -38.88 3.64 -12.14
C PRO A 449 -38.70 2.26 -11.47
N GLU A 450 -39.52 1.99 -10.45
CA GLU A 450 -39.56 0.70 -9.78
C GLU A 450 -40.09 -0.39 -10.75
N PRO A 451 -39.67 -1.66 -10.59
CA PRO A 451 -40.14 -2.75 -11.44
C PRO A 451 -41.62 -3.07 -11.14
N ASP A 452 -42.49 -2.86 -12.13
CA ASP A 452 -43.90 -3.25 -12.04
C ASP A 452 -44.07 -4.76 -11.77
N GLY A 453 -45.15 -5.08 -11.05
CA GLY A 453 -45.33 -6.38 -10.39
C GLY A 453 -45.54 -7.58 -11.32
N LEU A 454 -45.30 -8.77 -10.74
CA LEU A 454 -45.47 -10.08 -11.36
C LEU A 454 -46.88 -10.30 -11.95
N HIS A 455 -46.95 -10.54 -13.26
CA HIS A 455 -48.02 -11.31 -13.89
C HIS A 455 -47.43 -12.45 -14.74
N PRO A 456 -47.90 -13.71 -14.63
CA PRO A 456 -47.18 -14.88 -15.18
C PRO A 456 -47.86 -15.52 -16.42
N ILE A 457 -47.23 -16.60 -16.93
CA ILE A 457 -47.75 -17.61 -17.91
C ILE A 457 -47.75 -17.11 -19.38
N PRO A 458 -47.50 -17.97 -20.41
CA PRO A 458 -47.17 -19.41 -20.41
C PRO A 458 -45.77 -19.77 -21.00
N LEU A 459 -45.39 -21.03 -20.79
CA LEU A 459 -44.38 -21.73 -21.61
C LEU A 459 -44.99 -22.15 -22.96
N HIS A 460 -44.22 -22.12 -24.04
CA HIS A 460 -44.45 -22.95 -25.22
C HIS A 460 -43.11 -23.48 -25.75
N LEU A 461 -43.09 -24.74 -26.20
CA LEU A 461 -41.91 -25.40 -26.73
C LEU A 461 -41.77 -25.16 -28.24
N ASP A 462 -40.52 -25.14 -28.74
CA ASP A 462 -39.97 -25.89 -29.89
C ASP A 462 -40.72 -25.96 -31.25
N PRO A 463 -40.07 -26.47 -32.33
CA PRO A 463 -38.70 -26.19 -32.78
C PRO A 463 -38.66 -25.85 -34.29
N TRP A 464 -37.52 -25.36 -34.79
CA TRP A 464 -37.22 -25.40 -36.24
C TRP A 464 -35.77 -25.82 -36.52
N HIS A 465 -35.63 -26.96 -37.19
CA HIS A 465 -34.42 -27.42 -37.87
C HIS A 465 -34.54 -27.14 -39.39
N ASP A 466 -33.39 -27.18 -40.08
CA ASP A 466 -33.18 -27.43 -41.52
C ASP A 466 -34.02 -26.63 -42.55
N HIS A 467 -33.40 -26.00 -43.56
CA HIS A 467 -32.79 -26.74 -44.66
C HIS A 467 -31.95 -25.86 -45.63
N LEU A 468 -30.94 -26.49 -46.23
CA LEU A 468 -30.43 -26.36 -47.62
C LEU A 468 -29.96 -24.98 -48.15
N PHE A 469 -28.75 -24.86 -48.72
CA PHE A 469 -28.31 -25.36 -50.04
C PHE A 469 -29.09 -24.81 -51.25
N VAL A 470 -28.55 -23.75 -51.85
CA VAL A 470 -28.27 -23.61 -53.29
C VAL A 470 -26.89 -22.98 -53.44
#